data_AF-A0A1V5W643-F1
#
_entry.id   AF-A0A1V5W643-F1
#
_cell.length_a   1.000
_cell.length_b   1.000
_cell.length_c   1.000
_cell.angle_alpha   90.00
_cell.angle_beta   90.00
_cell.angle_gamma   90.00
#
_symmetry.space_group_name_H-M   'P 1'
#
loop_
_entity.id
_entity.type
_entity.pdbx_description
1 polymer ?
#
loop_
_entity_poly.entity_id
_entity_poly.type
_entity_poly.pdbx_seq_one_letter_code
_entity_poly.pdbx_strand_id
1 'polypeptide(L)'
;MNAFQKLYIRFIKCFIVPCEQASFLLTKKEFEKLTFREAWRLRMHMIKCKYCRWFEKEDAMLTHTMVHFQQKIDKNNMPFCLDPKKIEEIKRNLQK
;
A
#
# COMPACT_ATOMS: atom_id res chain seq x y z
N MET A 1 12.90 -6.00 -38.79
CA MET A 1 12.45 -6.52 -37.47
C MET A 1 11.07 -7.12 -37.63
N ASN A 2 10.93 -8.42 -37.37
CA ASN A 2 9.68 -9.14 -37.62
C ASN A 2 8.61 -8.78 -36.57
N ALA A 3 7.34 -8.77 -36.97
CA ALA A 3 6.21 -8.45 -36.08
C ALA A 3 6.19 -9.34 -34.82
N PHE A 4 6.57 -10.60 -34.97
CA PHE A 4 6.77 -11.55 -33.87
C PHE A 4 7.81 -11.11 -32.84
N GLN A 5 8.96 -10.57 -33.28
CA GLN A 5 10.00 -10.08 -32.37
C GLN A 5 9.53 -8.85 -31.59
N LYS A 6 8.80 -7.93 -32.25
CA LYS A 6 8.18 -6.78 -31.57
C LYS A 6 7.15 -7.21 -30.53
N LEU A 7 6.32 -8.19 -30.86
CA LEU A 7 5.32 -8.73 -29.95
C LEU A 7 5.97 -9.41 -28.74
N TYR A 8 6.98 -10.25 -28.97
CA TYR A 8 7.73 -10.95 -27.92
C TYR A 8 8.40 -10.00 -26.92
N ILE A 9 9.12 -8.99 -27.41
CA ILE A 9 9.78 -7.98 -26.55
C ILE A 9 8.75 -7.20 -25.73
N ARG A 10 7.58 -6.89 -26.31
CA ARG A 10 6.48 -6.22 -25.61
C ARG A 10 5.90 -7.08 -24.49
N PHE A 11 5.80 -8.40 -24.70
CA PHE A 11 5.40 -9.35 -23.67
C PHE A 11 6.42 -9.41 -22.53
N ILE A 12 7.72 -9.57 -22.82
CA ILE A 12 8.78 -9.58 -21.79
C ILE A 12 8.74 -8.32 -20.92
N LYS A 13 8.63 -7.14 -21.54
CA LYS A 13 8.56 -5.87 -20.79
C LYS A 13 7.34 -5.78 -19.87
N CYS A 14 6.23 -6.44 -20.21
CA CYS A 14 5.08 -6.53 -19.31
C CYS A 14 5.32 -7.46 -18.11
N PHE A 15 6.23 -8.44 -18.22
CA PHE A 15 6.60 -9.37 -17.14
C PHE A 15 7.72 -8.82 -16.24
N ILE A 16 8.54 -7.89 -16.74
CA ILE A 16 9.58 -7.20 -15.96
C ILE A 16 8.95 -5.97 -15.28
N VAL A 17 8.09 -6.23 -14.31
CA VAL A 17 7.75 -5.22 -13.30
C VAL A 17 8.92 -5.20 -12.30
N PRO A 18 9.58 -4.06 -12.05
CA PRO A 18 10.61 -3.95 -11.02
C PRO A 18 9.98 -4.07 -9.63
N CYS A 19 10.77 -4.51 -8.64
CA CYS A 19 10.28 -4.67 -7.27
C CYS A 19 9.70 -3.36 -6.69
N GLU A 20 10.27 -2.21 -7.03
CA GLU A 20 9.78 -0.88 -6.64
C GLU A 20 8.33 -0.63 -7.11
N GLN A 21 8.03 -0.96 -8.38
CA GLN A 21 6.68 -0.80 -8.89
C GLN A 21 5.73 -1.83 -8.26
N ALA A 22 6.22 -3.04 -7.95
CA ALA A 22 5.42 -4.04 -7.27
C ALA A 22 5.09 -3.63 -5.83
N SER A 23 6.05 -3.12 -5.06
CA SER A 23 5.83 -2.61 -3.70
C SER A 23 4.89 -1.41 -3.72
N PHE A 24 5.03 -0.48 -4.67
CA PHE A 24 4.09 0.63 -4.84
C PHE A 24 2.66 0.13 -5.08
N LEU A 25 2.47 -0.81 -6.02
CA LEU A 25 1.14 -1.37 -6.29
C LEU A 25 0.59 -2.15 -5.09
N LEU A 26 1.47 -2.78 -4.30
CA LEU A 26 1.08 -3.50 -3.10
C LEU A 26 0.54 -2.54 -2.04
N THR A 27 1.24 -1.44 -1.75
CA THR A 27 0.77 -0.43 -0.80
C THR A 27 -0.47 0.29 -1.33
N LYS A 28 -0.50 0.63 -2.63
CA LYS A 28 -1.69 1.25 -3.25
C LYS A 28 -2.95 0.41 -3.04
N LYS A 29 -2.87 -0.92 -3.11
CA LYS A 29 -4.02 -1.82 -2.95
C LYS A 29 -4.69 -1.72 -1.56
N GLU A 30 -3.96 -1.23 -0.56
CA GLU A 30 -4.45 -1.11 0.82
C GLU A 30 -5.34 0.13 1.00
N PHE A 31 -5.03 1.21 0.27
CA PHE A 31 -5.77 2.47 0.35
C PHE A 31 -6.79 2.63 -0.78
N GLU A 32 -6.48 2.07 -1.95
CA GLU A 32 -7.29 2.22 -3.17
C GLU A 32 -7.39 0.92 -3.96
N LYS A 33 -8.41 0.81 -4.82
CA LYS A 33 -8.55 -0.34 -5.73
C LYS A 33 -7.54 -0.25 -6.88
N LEU A 34 -6.83 -1.33 -7.11
CA LEU A 34 -6.00 -1.48 -8.32
C LEU A 34 -6.86 -1.66 -9.56
N THR A 35 -6.42 -1.10 -10.69
CA THR A 35 -6.99 -1.42 -12.00
C THR A 35 -6.68 -2.88 -12.38
N PHE A 36 -7.51 -3.49 -13.26
CA PHE A 36 -7.30 -4.88 -13.70
C PHE A 36 -5.88 -5.16 -14.22
N ARG A 37 -5.29 -4.20 -14.94
CA ARG A 37 -3.93 -4.32 -15.48
C ARG A 37 -2.86 -4.27 -14.39
N GLU A 38 -3.03 -3.40 -13.39
CA GLU A 38 -2.13 -3.30 -12.23
C GLU A 38 -2.21 -4.56 -11.38
N ALA A 39 -3.43 -5.03 -11.10
CA ALA A 39 -3.66 -6.26 -10.35
C ALA A 39 -3.02 -7.48 -11.03
N TRP A 40 -3.16 -7.61 -12.36
CA TRP A 40 -2.52 -8.69 -13.11
C TRP A 40 -0.99 -8.62 -13.04
N ARG A 41 -0.42 -7.42 -13.24
CA ARG A 41 1.03 -7.18 -13.17
C ARG A 41 1.60 -7.53 -11.79
N LEU A 42 0.93 -7.07 -10.74
CA LEU A 42 1.31 -7.38 -9.36
C LEU A 42 1.24 -8.88 -9.12
N ARG A 43 0.15 -9.56 -9.52
CA ARG A 43 -0.01 -11.01 -9.37
C ARG A 43 1.13 -11.79 -10.04
N MET A 44 1.48 -11.43 -11.27
CA MET A 44 2.60 -12.08 -11.99
C MET A 44 3.95 -11.81 -11.30
N HIS A 45 4.18 -10.62 -10.77
CA HIS A 45 5.40 -10.31 -10.03
C HIS A 45 5.48 -11.11 -8.71
N MET A 46 4.37 -11.24 -8.00
CA MET A 46 4.29 -11.96 -6.73
C MET A 46 4.53 -13.46 -6.88
N ILE A 47 4.32 -14.06 -8.06
CA ILE A 47 4.67 -15.47 -8.34
C ILE A 47 6.20 -15.66 -8.38
N LYS A 48 6.95 -14.71 -8.95
CA LYS A 48 8.40 -14.84 -9.13
C LYS A 48 9.22 -14.30 -7.95
N CYS A 49 8.76 -13.24 -7.28
CA CYS A 49 9.57 -12.52 -6.30
C CYS A 49 9.22 -12.93 -4.86
N LYS A 50 10.13 -13.63 -4.20
CA LYS A 50 9.96 -14.00 -2.78
C LYS A 50 9.97 -12.80 -1.82
N TYR A 51 10.70 -11.74 -2.16
CA TYR A 51 10.86 -10.57 -1.31
C TYR A 51 9.57 -9.74 -1.24
N CYS A 52 8.92 -9.49 -2.38
CA CYS A 52 7.63 -8.80 -2.38
C CYS A 52 6.54 -9.60 -1.66
N ARG A 53 6.58 -10.94 -1.71
CA ARG A 53 5.71 -11.80 -0.88
C ARG A 53 5.99 -11.68 0.60
N TRP A 54 7.25 -11.50 0.99
CA TRP A 54 7.60 -11.32 2.39
C TRP A 54 7.14 -9.95 2.88
N PHE A 55 7.41 -8.90 2.10
CA PHE A 55 6.90 -7.55 2.34
C PHE A 55 5.38 -7.53 2.53
N GLU A 56 4.61 -8.20 1.67
CA GLU A 56 3.15 -8.31 1.83
C GLU A 56 2.71 -8.94 3.15
N LYS A 57 3.45 -9.94 3.63
CA LYS A 57 3.12 -10.58 4.92
C LYS A 57 3.41 -9.65 6.09
N GLU A 58 4.52 -8.92 6.03
CA GLU A 58 4.90 -7.94 7.06
C GLU A 58 3.89 -6.80 7.13
N ASP A 59 3.50 -6.26 5.97
CA ASP A 59 2.49 -5.21 5.84
C ASP A 59 1.13 -5.68 6.39
N ALA A 60 0.71 -6.90 6.05
CA ALA A 60 -0.52 -7.48 6.57
C ALA A 60 -0.50 -7.67 8.11
N MET A 61 0.65 -8.06 8.67
CA MET A 61 0.81 -8.16 10.13
C MET A 61 0.72 -6.79 10.80
N LEU A 62 1.34 -5.77 10.21
CA LEU A 62 1.28 -4.41 10.71
C LEU A 62 -0.16 -3.89 10.70
N THR A 63 -0.84 -3.99 9.56
CA THR A 63 -2.23 -3.56 9.40
C THR A 63 -3.16 -4.28 10.36
N HIS A 64 -3.03 -5.61 10.51
CA HIS A 64 -3.83 -6.38 11.46
C HIS A 64 -3.61 -5.92 12.91
N THR A 65 -2.34 -5.71 13.29
CA THR A 65 -1.96 -5.20 14.62
C THR A 65 -2.56 -3.82 14.88
N MET A 66 -2.45 -2.91 13.91
CA MET A 66 -3.01 -1.55 14.01
C MET A 66 -4.52 -1.57 14.17
N VAL A 67 -5.24 -2.35 13.35
CA VAL A 67 -6.71 -2.48 13.45
C VAL A 67 -7.11 -3.07 14.80
N HIS A 68 -6.42 -4.10 15.26
CA HIS A 68 -6.68 -4.70 16.56
C HIS A 68 -6.45 -3.73 17.73
N PHE A 69 -5.42 -2.89 17.66
CA PHE A 69 -5.22 -1.82 18.64
C PHE A 69 -6.30 -0.73 18.54
N GLN A 70 -6.68 -0.30 17.33
CA GLN A 70 -7.77 0.67 17.14
C GLN A 70 -9.11 0.17 17.70
N GLN A 71 -9.41 -1.12 17.56
CA GLN A 71 -10.62 -1.73 18.12
C GLN A 71 -10.59 -1.80 19.64
N LYS A 72 -9.41 -1.89 20.25
CA LYS A 72 -9.20 -1.90 21.71
C LYS A 72 -9.08 -0.51 22.33
N ILE A 73 -8.88 0.53 21.52
CA ILE A 73 -9.02 1.92 21.97
C ILE A 73 -10.53 2.15 22.16
N ASP A 74 -10.97 1.95 23.38
CA ASP A 74 -12.31 2.30 23.82
C ASP A 74 -12.53 3.78 23.49
N LYS A 75 -13.50 4.11 22.63
CA LYS A 75 -13.79 5.52 22.28
C LYS A 75 -14.07 6.39 23.50
N ASN A 76 -14.44 5.77 24.63
CA ASN A 76 -14.72 6.42 25.90
C ASN A 76 -13.52 6.49 26.87
N ASN A 77 -12.43 5.74 26.63
CA ASN A 77 -11.24 5.70 27.48
C ASN A 77 -9.96 5.86 26.63
N MET A 78 -9.94 6.88 25.76
CA MET A 78 -8.71 7.30 25.11
C MET A 78 -7.93 8.20 26.09
N PRO A 79 -6.84 7.73 26.73
CA PRO A 79 -6.13 8.49 27.77
C PRO A 79 -5.44 9.75 27.24
N PHE A 80 -5.37 9.91 25.92
CA PHE A 80 -4.76 11.04 25.23
C PHE A 80 -5.76 11.73 24.30
N CYS A 81 -6.91 12.16 24.82
CA CYS A 81 -7.63 13.26 24.17
C CYS A 81 -6.87 14.56 24.43
N LEU A 82 -6.41 15.22 23.37
CA LEU A 82 -5.91 16.58 23.48
C LEU A 82 -7.06 17.45 24.03
N ASP A 83 -6.79 18.24 25.07
CA ASP A 83 -7.78 19.18 25.61
C ASP A 83 -8.34 20.03 24.47
N PRO A 84 -9.67 20.22 24.36
CA PRO A 84 -10.31 20.98 23.28
C PRO A 84 -9.68 22.36 23.05
N LYS A 85 -9.19 23.02 24.11
CA LYS A 85 -8.52 24.32 24.03
C LYS A 85 -7.18 24.25 23.31
N LYS A 86 -6.40 23.18 23.52
CA LYS A 86 -5.14 22.95 22.79
C LYS A 86 -5.39 22.67 21.31
N ILE A 87 -6.48 22.00 20.97
CA ILE A 87 -6.88 21.77 19.57
C ILE A 87 -7.21 23.10 18.88
N GLU A 88 -7.96 24.00 19.54
CA GLU A 88 -8.25 25.33 19.00
C GLU A 88 -7.02 26.21 18.88
N GLU A 89 -6.07 26.10 19.80
CA GLU A 89 -4.79 26.81 19.73
C GLU A 89 -3.96 26.35 18.52
N ILE A 90 -3.85 25.04 18.30
CA ILE A 90 -3.17 24.47 17.13
C ILE A 90 -3.84 24.94 15.84
N LYS A 91 -5.19 24.92 15.77
CA LYS A 91 -5.94 25.40 14.61
C LYS A 91 -5.68 26.88 14.32
N ARG A 92 -5.65 27.74 15.34
CA ARG A 92 -5.35 29.18 15.19
C ARG A 92 -3.92 29.43 14.70
N ASN A 93 -2.96 28.60 15.13
CA ASN A 93 -1.57 28.74 14.71
C ASN A 93 -1.32 28.23 13.27
N LEU A 94 -2.12 27.27 12.79
CA LEU A 94 -2.06 26.80 11.40
C LEU A 94 -2.75 27.73 10.39
N GLN A 95 -3.58 28.66 10.88
CA GLN A 95 -4.28 29.67 10.06
C GLN A 95 -3.53 31.02 9.98
N LYS A 96 -2.35 31.12 10.60
CA LYS A 96 -1.41 32.24 10.44
C LYS A 96 -0.39 31.91 9.36
#